data_AF-A0A2E5EPR2-F1
#
_entry.id   AF-A0A2E5EPR2-F1
#
_cell.length_a   1.000
_cell.length_b   1.000
_cell.length_c   1.000
_cell.angle_alpha   90.00
_cell.angle_beta   90.00
_cell.angle_gamma   90.00
#
_symmetry.space_group_name_H-M   'P 1'
#
loop_
_entity.id
_entity.type
_entity.pdbx_description
1 polymer ?
#
loop_
_entity_poly.entity_id
_entity_poly.type
_entity_poly.pdbx_seq_one_letter_code
_entity_poly.pdbx_strand_id
1 'polypeptide(L)'
;SRNNKQHNHINAFPDGCPSQPLIHNFRTYLPPRVLRPGFFAYSCLTKLPSGDVGCVQGGRGKRPARGELGPQNVEFASFSLEWLTEGADSR
;
A
#
# COMPACT_ATOMS: atom_id res chain seq x y z
N SER A 1 4.87 -2.98 -51.40
CA SER A 1 4.13 -4.26 -51.50
C SER A 1 3.71 -4.67 -50.10
N ARG A 2 2.43 -5.00 -49.91
CA ARG A 2 1.79 -5.37 -48.64
C ARG A 2 2.08 -6.84 -48.30
N ASN A 3 2.11 -7.18 -47.01
CA ASN A 3 1.56 -8.40 -46.38
C ASN A 3 2.04 -8.42 -44.91
N ASN A 4 1.22 -8.17 -43.88
CA ASN A 4 0.03 -8.88 -43.40
C ASN A 4 0.33 -10.30 -42.88
N LYS A 5 0.56 -10.42 -41.56
CA LYS A 5 0.30 -11.60 -40.71
C LYS A 5 -0.17 -11.06 -39.36
N GLN A 6 -1.47 -10.89 -39.23
CA GLN A 6 -2.41 -11.84 -38.61
C GLN A 6 -2.20 -11.99 -37.10
N HIS A 7 -3.23 -11.50 -36.40
CA HIS A 7 -3.58 -11.68 -35.01
C HIS A 7 -3.41 -13.14 -34.56
N ASN A 8 -2.95 -13.33 -33.33
CA ASN A 8 -3.37 -14.48 -32.52
C ASN A 8 -3.57 -14.01 -31.08
N HIS A 9 -4.82 -13.61 -30.80
CA HIS A 9 -5.38 -13.72 -29.46
C HIS A 9 -5.48 -15.20 -29.13
N ILE A 10 -4.90 -15.64 -28.02
CA ILE A 10 -5.31 -16.89 -27.38
C ILE A 10 -5.55 -16.57 -25.91
N ASN A 11 -6.74 -16.02 -25.64
CA ASN A 11 -7.36 -16.16 -24.33
C ASN A 11 -7.92 -17.58 -24.26
N ALA A 12 -7.23 -18.49 -23.58
CA ALA A 12 -7.80 -19.78 -23.22
C ALA A 12 -8.19 -19.71 -21.73
N PHE A 13 -9.34 -19.13 -21.44
CA PHE A 13 -10.04 -19.42 -20.19
C PHE A 13 -10.99 -20.59 -20.48
N PRO A 14 -10.95 -21.69 -19.71
CA PRO A 14 -11.87 -22.80 -19.90
C PRO A 14 -13.31 -22.33 -19.69
N ASP A 15 -14.17 -22.67 -20.65
CA ASP A 15 -15.59 -22.39 -20.66
C ASP A 15 -16.25 -22.88 -19.36
N GLY A 16 -16.86 -21.96 -18.61
CA GLY A 16 -17.79 -22.33 -17.54
C GLY A 16 -17.76 -21.50 -16.26
N CYS A 17 -16.81 -20.59 -16.07
CA CYS A 17 -16.88 -19.67 -14.94
C CYS A 17 -17.68 -18.43 -15.37
N PRO A 18 -18.83 -18.10 -14.75
CA PRO A 18 -19.52 -16.86 -15.08
C PRO A 18 -18.52 -15.73 -14.81
N SER A 19 -18.13 -15.04 -15.89
CA SER A 19 -17.35 -13.81 -15.82
C SER A 19 -18.25 -12.78 -15.15
N GLN A 20 -18.30 -12.82 -13.81
CA GLN A 20 -18.73 -11.67 -13.06
C GLN A 20 -17.82 -10.55 -13.53
N PRO A 21 -18.38 -9.44 -14.06
CA PRO A 21 -17.56 -8.27 -14.28
C PRO A 21 -16.91 -7.99 -12.94
N LEU A 22 -15.58 -8.08 -12.87
CA LEU A 22 -14.83 -7.49 -11.79
C LEU A 22 -15.16 -6.01 -11.87
N ILE A 23 -16.22 -5.62 -11.17
CA ILE A 23 -16.49 -4.23 -10.84
C ILE A 23 -15.24 -3.81 -10.09
N HIS A 24 -14.31 -3.19 -10.82
CA HIS A 24 -13.27 -2.37 -10.23
C HIS A 24 -14.05 -1.26 -9.54
N ASN A 25 -14.45 -1.52 -8.29
CA ASN A 25 -14.91 -0.49 -7.40
C ASN A 25 -13.77 0.52 -7.41
N PHE A 26 -13.98 1.67 -8.05
CA PHE A 26 -13.07 2.78 -7.99
C PHE A 26 -12.94 3.12 -6.51
N ARG A 27 -11.90 2.58 -5.85
CA ARG A 27 -11.60 2.91 -4.47
C ARG A 27 -11.17 4.37 -4.49
N THR A 28 -12.08 5.25 -4.11
CA THR A 28 -11.71 6.58 -3.66
C THR A 28 -10.97 6.41 -2.34
N TYR A 29 -9.67 6.65 -2.35
CA TYR A 29 -8.87 6.67 -1.13
C TYR A 29 -9.12 7.99 -0.40
N LEU A 30 -9.22 7.93 0.92
CA LEU A 30 -9.20 9.13 1.75
C LEU A 30 -7.86 9.86 1.56
N PRO A 31 -7.82 11.19 1.80
CA PRO A 31 -6.58 11.94 1.76
C PRO A 31 -5.47 11.28 2.60
N PRO A 32 -4.24 11.16 2.08
CA PRO A 32 -3.16 10.49 2.78
C PRO A 32 -2.74 11.28 4.03
N ARG A 33 -2.34 10.55 5.08
CA ARG A 33 -1.74 11.11 6.31
C ARG A 33 -0.23 10.88 6.33
N VAL A 34 0.51 11.84 6.86
CA VAL A 34 1.95 11.68 7.10
C VAL A 34 2.15 10.91 8.40
N LEU A 35 2.56 9.64 8.29
CA LEU A 35 2.86 8.79 9.45
C LEU A 35 4.20 9.16 10.10
N ARG A 36 5.20 9.52 9.28
CA ARG A 36 6.53 9.90 9.75
C ARG A 36 7.15 10.94 8.81
N PRO A 37 7.67 12.06 9.35
CA PRO A 37 8.51 12.96 8.57
C PRO A 37 9.91 12.38 8.38
N GLY A 38 10.50 12.61 7.21
CA GLY A 38 11.89 12.24 6.91
C GLY A 38 12.02 10.87 6.25
N PHE A 39 13.14 10.18 6.51
CA PHE A 39 13.44 8.91 5.83
C PHE A 39 12.46 7.81 6.25
N PHE A 40 11.90 7.15 5.25
CA PHE A 40 10.96 6.04 5.39
C PHE A 40 11.26 5.00 4.32
N ALA A 41 11.33 3.73 4.72
CA ALA A 41 11.57 2.59 3.83
C ALA A 41 10.35 1.65 3.79
N TYR A 42 10.56 0.34 3.82
CA TYR A 42 9.48 -0.63 3.84
C TYR A 42 8.64 -0.52 5.12
N SER A 43 7.35 -0.80 4.98
CA SER A 43 6.42 -0.88 6.11
C SER A 43 5.50 -2.09 5.99
N CYS A 44 4.98 -2.51 7.15
CA CYS A 44 3.96 -3.53 7.29
C CYS A 44 2.87 -3.00 8.23
N LEU A 45 1.61 -3.16 7.82
CA LEU A 45 0.44 -2.76 8.60
C LEU A 45 -0.30 -4.00 9.13
N THR A 46 -0.83 -3.89 10.35
CA THR A 46 -1.66 -4.93 10.96
C THR A 46 -2.76 -4.31 11.81
N LYS A 47 -3.86 -5.05 12.02
CA LYS A 47 -4.90 -4.68 12.99
C LYS A 47 -4.49 -5.14 14.38
N LEU A 48 -4.53 -4.24 15.35
CA LEU A 48 -4.24 -4.55 16.75
C LEU A 48 -5.51 -5.06 17.48
N PRO A 49 -5.36 -5.81 18.58
CA PRO A 49 -6.52 -6.25 19.38
C PRO A 49 -7.38 -5.11 19.92
N SER A 50 -6.80 -3.92 20.12
CA SER A 50 -7.54 -2.69 20.49
C SER A 50 -8.47 -2.17 19.40
N GLY A 51 -8.31 -2.64 18.16
CA GLY A 51 -8.98 -2.09 16.98
C GLY A 51 -8.16 -1.03 16.23
N ASP A 52 -7.05 -0.56 16.81
CA ASP A 52 -6.13 0.37 16.15
C ASP A 52 -5.37 -0.30 14.99
N VAL A 53 -4.78 0.54 14.14
CA VAL A 53 -3.85 0.10 13.10
C VAL A 53 -2.42 0.20 13.64
N GLY A 54 -1.72 -0.93 13.67
CA GLY A 54 -0.29 -1.01 13.95
C GLY A 54 0.52 -0.91 12.67
N CYS A 55 1.66 -0.22 12.72
CA CYS A 55 2.59 -0.07 11.64
C CYS A 55 4.01 -0.36 12.12
N VAL A 56 4.66 -1.35 11.50
CA VAL A 56 6.11 -1.56 11.62
C VAL A 56 6.76 -0.94 10.38
N GLN A 57 7.75 -0.08 10.57
CA GLN A 57 8.37 0.67 9.48
C GLN A 57 9.90 0.72 9.61
N GLY A 58 10.59 0.70 8.47
CA GLY A 58 12.01 0.95 8.38
C GLY A 58 12.33 2.45 8.45
N GLY A 59 13.18 2.82 9.39
CA GLY A 59 13.67 4.17 9.62
C GLY A 59 15.17 4.31 9.40
N ARG A 60 15.65 5.53 9.61
CA ARG A 60 17.07 5.80 9.84
C ARG A 60 17.23 6.54 11.15
N GLY A 61 18.21 6.10 11.94
CA GLY A 61 18.74 6.90 13.04
C GLY A 61 19.37 8.21 12.52
N LYS A 62 19.72 9.12 13.43
CA LYS A 62 20.42 10.38 13.07
C LYS A 62 21.64 10.04 12.21
N ARG A 63 21.77 10.72 11.07
CA ARG A 63 22.89 10.53 10.14
C ARG A 63 24.19 10.86 10.87
N PRO A 64 25.20 9.97 10.90
CA PRO A 64 26.52 10.34 11.42
C PRO A 64 27.10 11.46 10.55
N ALA A 65 27.90 12.33 11.16
CA ALA A 65 28.36 13.60 10.57
C ALA A 65 29.18 13.48 9.28
N ARG A 66 29.57 12.27 8.85
CA ARG A 66 30.50 12.01 7.73
C ARG A 66 29.86 11.49 6.45
N GLY A 67 28.56 11.70 6.25
CA GLY A 67 27.90 11.37 4.97
C GLY A 67 27.59 9.88 4.76
N GLU A 68 28.01 9.02 5.68
CA GLU A 68 27.66 7.60 5.74
C GLU A 68 26.14 7.39 5.90
N LEU A 69 25.65 6.24 5.44
CA LEU A 69 24.30 5.79 5.72
C LEU A 69 24.24 5.46 7.22
N GLY A 70 23.41 6.21 7.97
CA GLY A 70 23.16 5.92 9.38
C GLY A 70 22.54 4.54 9.58
N PRO A 71 22.61 3.99 10.81
CA PRO A 71 22.03 2.69 11.11
C PRO A 71 20.55 2.66 10.75
N GLN A 72 20.14 1.58 10.07
CA GLN A 72 18.72 1.30 9.83
C GLN A 72 18.10 0.86 11.14
N ASN A 73 16.97 1.46 11.50
CA ASN A 73 16.20 1.05 12.67
C ASN A 73 14.80 0.60 12.24
N VAL A 74 14.21 -0.31 13.00
CA VAL A 74 12.81 -0.71 12.84
C VAL A 74 12.02 -0.02 13.94
N GLU A 75 10.97 0.69 13.55
CA GLU A 75 10.10 1.42 14.45
C GLU A 75 8.69 0.86 14.41
N PHE A 76 8.00 0.95 15.54
CA PHE A 76 6.58 0.63 15.66
C PHE A 76 5.78 1.88 15.99
N ALA A 77 4.69 2.10 15.27
CA ALA A 77 3.71 3.13 15.53
C ALA A 77 2.31 2.50 15.55
N SER A 78 1.38 3.06 16.32
CA SER A 78 -0.02 2.71 16.28
C SER A 78 -0.88 3.97 16.16
N PHE A 79 -1.97 3.88 15.42
CA PHE A 79 -2.91 4.98 15.23
C PHE A 79 -4.35 4.47 15.16
N SER A 80 -5.27 5.27 15.67
CA SER A 80 -6.69 4.95 15.63
C SER A 80 -7.25 5.11 14.21
N LEU A 81 -8.31 4.36 13.91
CA LEU A 81 -9.03 4.51 12.64
C LEU A 81 -9.67 5.90 12.53
N GLU A 82 -10.12 6.47 13.64
CA GLU A 82 -10.65 7.84 13.71
C GLU A 82 -9.60 8.86 13.24
N TRP A 83 -8.36 8.78 13.75
CA TRP A 83 -7.28 9.69 13.34
C TRP A 83 -6.94 9.54 11.85
N LEU A 84 -6.92 8.30 11.36
CA LEU A 84 -6.63 7.98 9.96
C LEU A 84 -7.71 8.52 9.02
N THR A 85 -8.97 8.54 9.48
CA THR A 85 -10.15 8.83 8.64
C THR A 85 -10.78 10.19 8.92
N GLU A 86 -10.30 10.96 9.91
CA GLU A 86 -10.98 12.16 10.44
C GLU A 86 -12.41 11.86 10.88
N GLY A 87 -12.65 10.66 11.39
CA GLY A 87 -13.99 10.20 11.76
C GLY A 87 -14.90 9.88 10.55
N ALA A 88 -14.41 9.94 9.30
CA ALA A 88 -15.20 9.54 8.14
C ALA A 88 -15.67 8.08 8.19
N ASP A 89 -15.00 7.24 8.99
CA ASP A 89 -15.32 5.83 9.21
C ASP A 89 -15.88 5.56 10.63
N SER A 90 -16.41 6.59 11.30
CA SER A 90 -17.15 6.44 12.55
C SER A 90 -18.59 6.00 12.23
N ARG A 91 -18.83 4.69 12.20
CA ARG A 91 -20.17 4.08 12.15
C ARG A 91 -20.33 3.06 13.26
#